data_AF-A0A7V9CKG8-F1
#
_entry.id   AF-A0A7V9CKG8-F1
#
_cell.length_a   1.000
_cell.length_b   1.000
_cell.length_c   1.000
_cell.angle_alpha   90.00
_cell.angle_beta   90.00
_cell.angle_gamma   90.00
#
_symmetry.space_group_name_H-M   'P 1'
#
loop_
_entity.id
_entity.type
_entity.pdbx_description
1 polymer ?
#
loop_
_entity_poly.entity_id
_entity_poly.type
_entity_poly.pdbx_seq_one_letter_code
_entity_poly.pdbx_strand_id
1 'polypeptide(L)' 'MSRTDVVQAIEQSGVVAVIRLKDAGKLRSVVDALIEGGVTAMEVTMTVPGAVGLIEQLARDLPAGFQLGAGTVLDPET' A
#
# COMPACT_ATOMS: atom_id res chain seq x y z
N MET A 1 15.89 0.54 4.78
CA MET A 1 15.14 0.46 6.04
C MET A 1 15.34 -0.90 6.65
N SER A 2 15.57 -0.95 7.95
CA SER A 2 15.49 -2.18 8.74
C SER A 2 14.02 -2.58 8.95
N ARG A 3 13.77 -3.82 9.38
CA ARG A 3 12.44 -4.25 9.80
C ARG A 3 11.89 -3.37 10.94
N THR A 4 12.75 -2.95 11.86
CA THR A 4 12.36 -2.10 12.99
C THR A 4 11.90 -0.72 12.51
N ASP A 5 12.58 -0.14 11.52
CA ASP A 5 12.21 1.16 10.94
C ASP A 5 10.79 1.12 10.34
N VAL A 6 10.47 0.02 9.63
CA VAL A 6 9.14 -0.18 9.02
C VAL A 6 8.07 -0.33 10.09
N VAL A 7 8.32 -1.14 11.13
CA VAL A 7 7.37 -1.32 12.24
C VAL A 7 7.10 0.02 12.93
N GLN A 8 8.14 0.80 13.21
CA GLN A 8 8.00 2.11 13.84
C GLN A 8 7.20 3.10 12.96
N ALA A 9 7.42 3.08 11.64
CA ALA A 9 6.65 3.91 10.71
C ALA A 9 5.16 3.52 10.67
N ILE A 10 4.85 2.22 10.72
CA ILE A 10 3.47 1.72 10.80
C ILE A 10 2.82 2.13 12.14
N GLU A 11 3.52 1.99 13.26
CA GLU A 11 3.03 2.41 14.58
C GLU A 11 2.75 3.92 14.61
N GLN A 12 3.59 4.74 13.98
CA GLN A 12 3.38 6.19 13.85
C GLN A 12 2.19 6.55 12.97
N SER A 13 1.91 5.78 11.91
CA SER A 13 0.71 5.94 11.08
C SER A 13 -0.57 5.68 11.90
N GLY A 14 -0.52 4.78 12.89
CA GLY A 14 -1.63 4.41 13.77
C GLY A 14 -2.73 3.57 13.09
N VAL A 15 -2.78 3.57 11.75
CA VAL A 15 -3.68 2.78 10.90
C VAL A 15 -2.94 2.31 9.65
N VAL A 16 -3.35 1.15 9.13
CA VAL A 16 -2.92 0.63 7.82
C VAL A 16 -4.16 0.44 6.94
N ALA A 17 -4.18 1.08 5.77
CA ALA A 17 -5.25 0.90 4.81
C ALA A 17 -5.08 -0.39 4.01
N VAL A 18 -6.07 -1.29 4.04
CA VAL A 18 -6.06 -2.54 3.27
C VAL A 18 -6.85 -2.37 1.99
N ILE A 19 -6.16 -2.41 0.85
CA ILE A 19 -6.77 -2.15 -0.46
C ILE A 19 -7.21 -3.45 -1.13
N ARG A 20 -8.52 -3.55 -1.36
CA ARG A 20 -9.16 -4.63 -2.12
C ARG A 20 -10.08 -4.03 -3.18
N LEU A 21 -9.50 -3.58 -4.29
CA LEU A 21 -10.23 -2.98 -5.42
C LEU A 21 -10.05 -3.84 -6.66
N LYS A 22 -11.14 -4.10 -7.39
CA LYS A 22 -11.10 -4.82 -8.68
C LYS A 22 -10.92 -3.88 -9.88
N ASP A 23 -11.15 -2.59 -9.66
CA ASP A 23 -11.11 -1.55 -10.68
C ASP A 23 -9.93 -0.61 -10.43
N ALA A 24 -8.89 -0.74 -11.26
CA ALA A 24 -7.69 0.09 -11.18
C ALA A 24 -7.97 1.58 -11.44
N GLY A 25 -9.03 1.92 -12.19
CA GLY A 25 -9.38 3.31 -12.50
C GLY A 25 -9.76 4.14 -11.27
N LYS A 26 -10.23 3.49 -10.20
CA LYS A 26 -10.60 4.16 -8.94
C LYS A 26 -9.46 4.22 -7.92
N LEU A 27 -8.41 3.43 -8.12
CA LEU A 27 -7.36 3.28 -7.12
C LEU A 27 -6.66 4.60 -6.83
N ARG A 28 -6.33 5.37 -7.87
CA ARG A 28 -5.61 6.63 -7.71
C ARG A 28 -6.38 7.59 -6.81
N SER A 29 -7.67 7.80 -7.08
CA SER A 29 -8.52 8.64 -6.22
C SER A 29 -8.63 8.16 -4.77
N VAL A 30 -8.59 6.84 -4.54
CA VAL A 30 -8.60 6.28 -3.18
C VAL A 30 -7.27 6.56 -2.48
N VAL A 31 -6.15 6.36 -3.17
CA VAL A 31 -4.81 6.62 -2.64
C VAL A 31 -4.62 8.09 -2.33
N ASP A 32 -5.04 8.98 -3.23
CA ASP A 32 -4.97 10.43 -3.02
C ASP A 32 -5.79 10.85 -1.78
N ALA A 33 -7.02 10.32 -1.64
CA ALA A 33 -7.86 10.60 -0.47
C ALA A 33 -7.26 10.06 0.85
N LEU A 34 -6.57 8.91 0.82
CA LEU A 34 -5.88 8.36 1.99
C LEU A 34 -4.71 9.26 2.41
N ILE A 35 -3.92 9.74 1.45
CA ILE A 35 -2.81 10.67 1.70
C ILE A 35 -3.33 11.99 2.26
N GLU A 36 -4.37 12.56 1.65
CA GLU A 36 -5.02 13.79 2.15
C GLU A 36 -5.60 13.61 3.56
N GLY A 37 -6.11 12.41 3.87
CA GLY A 37 -6.59 12.03 5.20
C GLY A 37 -5.48 11.77 6.23
N GLY A 38 -4.20 11.87 5.85
CA GLY A 38 -3.06 11.67 6.73
C GLY A 38 -2.68 10.20 6.97
N VAL A 39 -3.23 9.25 6.20
CA VAL A 39 -2.80 7.85 6.24
C VAL A 39 -1.45 7.74 5.55
N THR A 40 -0.48 7.10 6.20
CA THR A 40 0.89 6.96 5.67
C THR A 40 1.34 5.51 5.50
N ALA A 41 0.44 4.55 5.76
CA ALA A 41 0.68 3.12 5.55
C ALA A 41 -0.51 2.45 4.84
N MET A 42 -0.23 1.66 3.81
CA MET A 42 -1.23 0.84 3.10
C MET A 42 -0.66 -0.49 2.62
N GLU A 43 -1.54 -1.48 2.41
CA GLU A 43 -1.23 -2.69 1.66
C GLU A 43 -2.18 -2.90 0.49
N VAL A 44 -1.66 -3.48 -0.59
CA VAL A 44 -2.47 -4.04 -1.68
C VAL A 44 -2.53 -5.55 -1.52
N THR A 45 -3.73 -6.12 -1.48
CA THR A 45 -3.87 -7.57 -1.35
C THR A 45 -3.60 -8.28 -2.68
N MET A 46 -2.91 -9.43 -2.65
CA MET A 46 -2.68 -10.29 -3.83
C MET A 46 -3.96 -10.89 -4.41
N THR A 47 -5.09 -10.76 -3.72
CA THR A 47 -6.42 -11.07 -4.26
C THR A 47 -6.91 -10.07 -5.31
N VAL A 48 -6.22 -8.93 -5.47
CA VAL A 48 -6.48 -7.95 -6.53
C VAL A 48 -5.84 -8.43 -7.84
N PRO A 49 -6.60 -8.54 -8.95
CA PRO A 49 -6.03 -8.86 -10.25
C PRO A 49 -4.93 -7.86 -10.64
N GLY A 50 -3.73 -8.36 -10.93
CA GLY A 50 -2.58 -7.51 -11.30
C GLY A 50 -1.96 -6.74 -10.13
N ALA A 51 -2.13 -7.19 -8.88
CA ALA A 51 -1.64 -6.52 -7.68
C ALA A 51 -0.17 -6.09 -7.76
N VAL A 52 0.73 -6.93 -8.29
CA VAL A 52 2.17 -6.61 -8.42
C VAL A 52 2.40 -5.36 -9.29
N GLY A 53 1.80 -5.31 -10.47
CA GLY A 53 1.91 -4.15 -11.36
C GLY A 53 1.25 -2.91 -10.75
N LEU A 54 0.21 -3.10 -9.94
CA LEU A 54 -0.45 -2.03 -9.22
C LEU A 54 0.43 -1.43 -8.11
N ILE A 55 1.10 -2.28 -7.34
CA ILE A 55 2.09 -1.89 -6.33
C ILE A 55 3.22 -1.11 -7.01
N GLU A 56 3.73 -1.60 -8.15
CA GLU A 56 4.78 -0.90 -8.92
C GLU A 56 4.32 0.49 -9.38
N GLN A 57 3.08 0.62 -9.86
CA GLN A 57 2.51 1.91 -10.27
C GLN A 57 2.38 2.87 -9.10
N LEU A 58 1.83 2.42 -7.98
CA LEU A 58 1.65 3.25 -6.79
C LEU A 58 3.00 3.70 -6.22
N ALA A 59 3.98 2.80 -6.11
CA ALA A 59 5.29 3.10 -5.54
C ALA A 59 6.01 4.27 -6.23
N ARG A 60 5.73 4.55 -7.50
CA ARG A 60 6.30 5.67 -8.25
C ARG A 60 5.77 7.04 -7.82
N ASP A 61 4.53 7.09 -7.36
CA ASP A 61 3.79 8.34 -7.12
C ASP A 61 3.61 8.64 -5.62
N LEU A 62 3.95 7.69 -4.74
CA LEU A 62 3.77 7.87 -3.31
C LEU A 62 4.80 8.86 -2.70
N PRO A 63 4.37 9.69 -1.73
CA PRO A 63 5.28 10.55 -0.99
C PRO A 63 6.41 9.78 -0.30
N ALA A 64 7.56 10.43 -0.14
CA ALA A 64 8.67 9.86 0.62
C ALA A 64 8.22 9.51 2.05
N GLY A 65 8.58 8.31 2.50
CA GLY A 65 8.22 7.82 3.84
C GLY A 65 6.87 7.09 3.92
N PHE A 66 6.07 7.09 2.85
CA PHE A 66 4.85 6.28 2.79
C PHE A 66 5.21 4.79 2.79
N GLN A 67 4.55 4.01 3.65
CA GLN A 67 4.73 2.55 3.73
C GLN A 67 3.73 1.85 2.81
N LEU A 68 4.22 1.28 1.70
CA LEU A 68 3.43 0.46 0.79
C LEU A 68 3.83 -1.02 0.95
N GLY A 69 2.86 -1.87 1.28
CA GLY A 69 3.04 -3.31 1.44
C GLY A 69 2.16 -4.16 0.52
N ALA A 70 2.37 -5.47 0.64
CA ALA A 70 1.57 -6.50 -0.01
C ALA A 70 0.93 -7.40 1.05
N GLY A 71 -0.37 -7.63 0.92
CA GLY A 71 -1.14 -8.52 1.80
C GLY A 71 -1.58 -9.80 1.07
N THR A 72 -1.91 -10.86 1.81
CA THR A 72 -2.33 -12.15 1.22
C THR A 72 -1.27 -12.82 0.33
N VAL A 73 0.01 -12.65 0.66
CA VAL A 73 1.13 -13.37 0.01
C VAL A 73 1.18 -14.79 0.57
N LEU A 74 0.97 -15.79 -0.30
CA LEU A 74 0.92 -17.21 0.09
C LEU A 74 2.11 -18.02 -0.43
N ASP A 75 2.82 -17.47 -1.40
CA ASP A 75 3.96 -18.07 -2.09
C ASP A 75 4.98 -16.97 -2.44
N PRO A 76 6.24 -17.33 -2.76
CA PRO A 76 7.28 -16.36 -3.08
C PRO A 76 7.21 -15.81 -4.52
N GLU A 77 6.39 -16.40 -5.39
CA GLU A 77 6.24 -15.95 -6.78
C GLU A 77 5.28 -14.76 -6.93
N THR A 78 4.39 -14.55 -5.94
CA THR A 78 3.45 -13.42 -5.83
C THR A 78 3.91 -12.35 -4.85
#